data_AF-A0A645DNW4-F1
#
_entry.id   AF-A0A645DNW4-F1
#
_cell.length_a   1.000
_cell.length_b   1.000
_cell.length_c   1.000
_cell.angle_alpha   90.00
_cell.angle_beta   90.00
_cell.angle_gamma   90.00
#
_symmetry.space_group_name_H-M   'P 1'
#
loop_
_entity.id
_entity.type
_entity.pdbx_description
1 polymer ?
#
loop_
_entity_poly.entity_id
_entity_poly.type
_entity_poly.pdbx_seq_one_letter_code
_entity_poly.pdbx_strand_id
1 'polypeptide(L)'
;MKGSTVLVKREQEDCYEMIEANFPVLITVVKSINEPRHASVKGVMKANRKTIPILSQQDLETDCERIGLKGSPTQVRRIFAPSQRVQGEIIEASSAKEAAHLLIQKLTEAKIIAGGSY
;
A
#
# COMPACT_ATOMS: atom_id res chain seq x y z
N MET A 1 -25.73 6.53 19.13
CA MET A 1 -25.42 6.90 17.73
C MET A 1 -26.68 6.71 16.90
N LYS A 2 -27.17 7.73 16.19
CA LYS A 2 -28.24 7.58 15.18
C LYS A 2 -27.63 6.81 14.00
N GLY A 3 -27.71 5.48 14.06
CA GLY A 3 -26.82 4.54 13.36
C GLY A 3 -27.13 4.26 11.89
N SER A 4 -27.45 5.28 11.10
CA SER A 4 -27.67 5.15 9.64
C SER A 4 -26.49 5.62 8.79
N THR A 5 -25.58 6.41 9.38
CA THR A 5 -24.41 6.95 8.69
C THR A 5 -23.10 6.54 9.35
N VAL A 6 -22.03 6.60 8.55
CA VAL A 6 -20.63 6.45 8.98
C VAL A 6 -19.86 7.69 8.57
N LEU A 7 -19.02 8.19 9.49
CA LEU A 7 -18.09 9.27 9.23
C LEU A 7 -16.67 8.69 9.10
N VAL A 8 -16.02 8.93 7.97
CA VAL A 8 -14.70 8.39 7.63
C VAL A 8 -13.72 9.53 7.41
N LYS A 9 -12.51 9.38 7.93
CA LYS A 9 -11.36 10.22 7.60
C LYS A 9 -10.56 9.54 6.49
N ARG A 10 -10.63 10.05 5.27
CA ARG A 10 -9.92 9.50 4.10
C ARG A 10 -8.57 10.19 3.94
N GLU A 11 -7.52 9.39 3.82
CA GLU A 11 -6.15 9.86 3.56
C GLU A 11 -5.96 10.21 2.09
N GLN A 12 -5.36 11.38 1.84
CA GLN A 12 -4.86 11.85 0.54
C GLN A 12 -3.37 12.20 0.70
N GLU A 13 -2.68 12.51 -0.40
CA GLU A 13 -1.23 12.78 -0.39
C GLU A 13 -0.84 13.91 0.58
N ASP A 14 -1.59 15.01 0.58
CA ASP A 14 -1.27 16.21 1.38
C ASP A 14 -2.32 16.56 2.43
N CYS A 15 -3.42 15.81 2.52
CA CYS A 15 -4.55 16.19 3.37
C CYS A 15 -5.42 15.01 3.81
N TYR A 16 -6.46 15.34 4.58
CA TYR A 16 -7.50 14.41 4.96
C TYR A 16 -8.88 14.96 4.63
N GLU A 17 -9.73 14.11 4.08
CA GLU A 17 -11.14 14.41 3.81
C GLU A 17 -12.02 13.78 4.89
N MET A 18 -12.99 14.53 5.40
CA MET A 18 -14.05 13.99 6.26
C MET A 18 -15.27 13.69 5.41
N ILE A 19 -15.65 12.41 5.32
CA ILE A 19 -16.74 11.93 4.46
C ILE A 19 -17.80 11.27 5.30
N GLU A 20 -19.05 11.73 5.21
CA GLU A 20 -20.21 11.06 5.78
C GLU A 20 -20.96 10.28 4.69
N ALA A 21 -21.29 9.01 4.96
CA ALA A 21 -22.02 8.16 4.03
C ALA A 21 -23.13 7.37 4.74
N ASN A 22 -24.24 7.13 4.05
CA ASN A 22 -25.33 6.27 4.54
C ASN A 22 -25.02 4.79 4.28
N PHE A 23 -25.47 3.89 5.15
CA PHE A 23 -25.43 2.45 4.88
C PHE A 23 -26.48 2.03 3.82
N PRO A 24 -26.23 0.99 3.01
CA PRO A 24 -25.01 0.17 2.97
C PRO A 24 -23.86 0.85 2.20
N VAL A 25 -22.64 0.72 2.71
CA VAL A 25 -21.43 1.31 2.12
C VAL A 25 -20.26 0.32 2.16
N LEU A 26 -19.40 0.37 1.14
CA LEU A 26 -18.12 -0.34 1.09
C LEU A 26 -17.01 0.61 1.50
N ILE A 27 -16.19 0.20 2.49
CA ILE A 27 -15.04 0.99 2.96
C ILE A 27 -13.78 0.14 2.80
N THR A 28 -12.81 0.67 2.06
CA THR A 28 -11.45 0.13 2.01
C THR A 28 -10.58 0.85 3.04
N VAL A 29 -9.68 0.13 3.70
CA VAL A 29 -8.78 0.72 4.70
C VAL A 29 -7.33 0.59 4.27
N VAL A 30 -6.52 1.58 4.63
CA VAL A 30 -5.07 1.59 4.46
C VAL A 30 -4.39 0.98 5.69
N LYS A 31 -3.15 0.49 5.52
CA LYS A 31 -2.38 -0.12 6.62
C LYS A 31 -2.21 0.81 7.82
N SER A 32 -2.12 2.12 7.59
CA SER A 32 -1.96 3.17 8.61
C SER A 32 -3.18 3.34 9.52
N ILE A 33 -4.33 2.71 9.24
CA ILE A 33 -5.57 2.95 10.02
C ILE A 33 -5.44 2.57 11.50
N ASN A 34 -4.72 1.48 11.80
CA ASN A 34 -4.40 1.03 13.15
C ASN A 34 -3.34 -0.09 13.14
N GLU A 35 -2.83 -0.41 14.33
CA GLU A 35 -2.08 -1.64 14.56
C GLU A 35 -3.03 -2.79 14.97
N PRO A 36 -3.06 -3.92 14.23
CA PRO A 36 -3.94 -5.04 14.58
C PRO A 36 -3.61 -5.60 15.97
N ARG A 37 -4.64 -5.75 16.81
CA ARG A 37 -4.47 -6.32 18.15
C ARG A 37 -3.97 -7.77 18.10
N HIS A 38 -3.15 -8.16 19.08
CA HIS A 38 -2.76 -9.56 19.25
C HIS A 38 -3.96 -10.46 19.58
N ALA A 39 -3.90 -11.70 19.09
CA ALA A 39 -4.85 -12.73 19.46
C ALA A 39 -4.58 -13.22 20.89
N SER A 40 -5.63 -13.34 21.70
CA SER A 40 -5.53 -14.00 23.01
C SER A 40 -5.54 -15.52 22.85
N VAL A 41 -4.93 -16.25 23.79
CA VAL A 41 -4.92 -17.73 23.80
C VAL A 41 -6.35 -18.29 23.68
N LYS A 42 -7.29 -17.76 24.47
CA LYS A 42 -8.71 -18.11 24.40
C LYS A 42 -9.33 -17.80 23.02
N GLY A 43 -8.92 -16.69 22.40
CA GLY A 43 -9.36 -16.30 21.06
C GLY A 43 -8.89 -17.30 19.99
N VAL A 44 -7.64 -17.75 20.06
CA VAL A 44 -7.09 -18.77 19.15
C VAL A 44 -7.83 -20.10 19.33
N MET A 45 -8.05 -20.55 20.56
CA MET A 45 -8.80 -21.79 20.82
C MET A 45 -10.24 -21.73 20.28
N LYS A 46 -10.91 -20.58 20.43
CA LYS A 46 -12.27 -20.36 19.90
C LYS A 46 -12.28 -20.36 18.37
N ALA A 47 -11.29 -19.71 17.74
CA ALA A 47 -11.16 -19.67 16.29
C ALA A 47 -10.93 -21.08 15.71
N ASN A 48 -10.06 -21.87 16.34
CA ASN A 48 -9.78 -23.24 15.90
C ASN A 48 -11.00 -24.18 15.95
N ARG A 49 -11.94 -23.93 16.87
CA ARG A 49 -13.17 -24.72 16.99
C ARG A 49 -14.31 -24.21 16.09
N LYS A 50 -14.14 -23.06 15.44
CA LYS A 50 -15.19 -22.46 14.62
C LYS A 50 -15.21 -23.16 13.26
N THR A 51 -16.36 -23.69 12.87
CA THR A 51 -16.55 -24.17 11.49
C THR A 51 -16.45 -23.01 10.52
N ILE A 52 -15.56 -23.14 9.54
CA ILE A 52 -15.40 -22.18 8.44
C ILE A 52 -16.14 -22.77 7.24
N PRO A 53 -17.24 -22.15 6.78
CA PRO A 53 -17.95 -22.65 5.60
C PRO A 53 -17.04 -22.50 4.38
N ILE A 54 -16.90 -23.58 3.61
CA ILE A 54 -16.22 -23.56 2.32
C ILE A 54 -17.30 -23.34 1.27
N LEU A 55 -17.24 -22.20 0.59
CA LEU A 55 -18.14 -21.87 -0.50
C LEU A 55 -17.45 -22.19 -1.83
N SER A 56 -18.13 -22.95 -2.66
CA SER A 56 -17.79 -23.21 -4.05
C SER A 56 -18.58 -22.28 -4.98
N GLN A 57 -18.30 -22.33 -6.28
CA GLN A 57 -19.11 -21.60 -7.26
C GLN A 57 -20.58 -22.03 -7.23
N GLN A 58 -20.87 -23.31 -6.93
CA GLN A 58 -22.24 -23.84 -6.94
C GLN A 58 -23.08 -23.26 -5.80
N ASP A 59 -22.44 -22.73 -4.76
CA ASP A 59 -23.08 -22.12 -3.60
C ASP A 59 -23.44 -20.64 -3.82
N LEU A 60 -23.06 -20.06 -4.96
CA LEU A 60 -23.24 -18.63 -5.27
C LEU A 60 -23.86 -18.44 -6.66
N GLU A 61 -24.90 -17.62 -6.75
CA GLU A 61 -25.50 -17.22 -8.04
C GLU A 61 -24.57 -16.27 -8.80
N THR A 62 -23.58 -16.84 -9.49
CA THR A 62 -22.52 -16.09 -10.20
C THR A 62 -22.32 -16.62 -11.61
N ASP A 63 -22.04 -15.69 -12.53
CA ASP A 63 -21.74 -16.00 -13.93
C ASP A 63 -20.31 -16.54 -14.07
N CYS A 64 -20.20 -17.80 -14.53
CA CYS A 64 -18.92 -18.50 -14.74
C CYS A 64 -17.99 -17.79 -15.73
N GLU A 65 -18.52 -17.03 -16.68
CA GLU A 65 -17.72 -16.30 -17.66
C GLU A 65 -17.20 -14.96 -17.10
N ARG A 66 -17.63 -14.57 -15.90
CA ARG A 66 -17.22 -13.33 -15.22
C ARG A 66 -16.34 -13.53 -13.99
N ILE A 67 -15.86 -14.75 -13.77
CA ILE A 67 -15.00 -15.10 -12.63
C ILE A 67 -13.68 -15.75 -13.08
N GLY A 68 -12.69 -15.71 -12.20
CA GLY A 68 -11.38 -16.32 -12.44
C GLY A 68 -10.64 -15.74 -13.65
N LEU A 69 -9.86 -16.58 -14.34
CA LEU A 69 -9.07 -16.16 -15.50
C LEU A 69 -9.96 -15.76 -16.70
N LYS A 70 -11.06 -16.49 -16.92
CA LYS A 70 -11.99 -16.23 -18.03
C LYS A 70 -12.64 -14.85 -17.93
N GLY A 71 -13.08 -14.49 -16.73
CA GLY A 71 -13.73 -13.20 -16.48
C GLY A 71 -12.78 -12.02 -16.25
N SER A 72 -11.46 -12.26 -16.25
CA SER A 72 -10.48 -11.20 -16.01
C SER A 72 -10.21 -10.39 -17.30
N PRO A 73 -10.52 -9.09 -17.34
CA PRO A 73 -10.20 -8.26 -18.50
C PRO A 73 -8.68 -8.03 -18.68
N THR A 74 -7.89 -8.31 -17.64
CA THR A 74 -6.44 -8.10 -17.64
C THR A 74 -5.69 -9.43 -17.56
N GLN A 75 -4.60 -9.56 -18.32
CA GLN A 75 -3.74 -10.75 -18.32
C GLN A 75 -2.28 -10.36 -18.10
N VAL A 76 -1.61 -11.04 -17.16
CA VAL A 76 -0.19 -10.85 -16.90
C VAL A 76 0.61 -11.49 -18.04
N ARG A 77 1.22 -10.68 -18.90
CA ARG A 77 1.97 -11.17 -20.08
C ARG A 77 3.39 -11.60 -19.75
N ARG A 78 4.07 -10.89 -18.85
CA ARG A 78 5.46 -11.15 -18.49
C ARG A 78 5.74 -10.65 -17.09
N ILE A 79 6.46 -11.47 -16.34
CA ILE A 79 6.98 -11.12 -15.01
C ILE A 79 8.51 -11.15 -15.15
N PHE A 80 9.18 -10.14 -14.64
CA PHE A 80 10.64 -10.07 -14.61
C PHE A 80 11.09 -9.37 -13.33
N ALA A 81 12.28 -9.72 -12.85
CA ALA A 81 12.88 -9.00 -11.74
C ALA A 81 13.39 -7.63 -12.23
N PRO A 82 13.14 -6.54 -11.50
CA PRO A 82 13.75 -5.26 -11.83
C PRO A 82 15.27 -5.38 -11.77
N SER A 83 15.98 -4.64 -12.62
CA SER A 83 17.43 -4.58 -12.59
C SER A 83 17.92 -4.12 -11.21
N GLN A 84 18.98 -4.75 -10.70
CA GLN A 84 19.59 -4.35 -9.44
C GLN A 84 20.13 -2.92 -9.54
N ARG A 85 20.07 -2.17 -8.43
CA ARG A 85 20.66 -0.83 -8.37
C ARG A 85 22.16 -0.94 -8.60
N VAL A 86 22.71 -0.07 -9.44
CA VAL A 86 24.15 0.10 -9.60
C VAL A 86 24.71 0.61 -8.26
N GLN A 87 25.92 0.18 -7.90
CA GLN A 87 26.58 0.65 -6.67
C GLN A 87 26.64 2.18 -6.68
N GLY A 88 26.13 2.79 -5.60
CA GLY A 88 26.24 4.24 -5.41
C GLY A 88 27.69 4.65 -5.12
N GLU A 89 28.02 5.89 -5.42
CA GLU A 89 29.32 6.46 -5.11
C GLU A 89 29.35 6.95 -3.65
N ILE A 90 30.34 6.49 -2.88
CA ILE A 90 30.62 7.02 -1.54
C ILE A 90 31.67 8.11 -1.69
N ILE A 91 31.35 9.32 -1.22
CA ILE A 91 32.27 10.46 -1.27
C ILE A 91 33.13 10.44 -0.01
N GLU A 92 34.42 10.21 -0.19
CA GLU A 92 35.42 10.35 0.87
C GLU A 92 36.06 11.74 0.78
N ALA A 93 35.99 12.51 1.87
CA ALA A 93 36.60 13.84 1.95
C ALA A 93 37.16 14.11 3.34
N SER A 94 38.14 15.02 3.40
CA SER A 94 38.85 15.35 4.64
C SER A 94 38.02 16.17 5.63
N SER A 95 36.95 16.80 5.15
CA SER A 95 36.03 17.59 5.97
C SER A 95 34.59 17.47 5.48
N ALA A 96 33.62 17.66 6.38
CA ALA A 96 32.20 17.64 6.04
C ALA A 96 31.82 18.70 4.99
N LYS A 97 32.50 19.86 4.99
CA LYS A 97 32.26 20.93 4.03
C LYS A 97 32.65 20.54 2.60
N GLU A 98 33.78 19.86 2.47
CA GLU A 98 34.29 19.35 1.20
C GLU A 98 33.39 18.22 0.66
N ALA A 99 33.00 17.27 1.53
CA ALA A 99 32.05 16.20 1.17
C ALA A 99 30.72 16.75 0.65
N ALA A 100 30.15 17.76 1.33
CA ALA A 100 28.89 18.39 0.93
C ALA A 100 29.00 19.11 -0.43
N HIS A 101 30.12 19.77 -0.71
CA HIS A 101 30.35 20.43 -1.99
C HIS A 101 30.42 19.41 -3.14
N LEU A 102 31.20 18.34 -2.96
CA LEU A 102 31.31 17.23 -3.91
C LEU A 102 29.96 16.54 -4.15
N LEU A 103 29.15 16.38 -3.11
CA LEU A 103 27.81 15.80 -3.21
C LEU A 103 26.89 16.66 -4.07
N ILE A 104 26.81 17.97 -3.80
CA ILE A 104 25.97 18.90 -4.57
C ILE A 104 26.43 18.94 -6.03
N GLN A 105 27.75 18.97 -6.27
CA GLN A 105 28.30 18.92 -7.62
C GLN A 105 27.82 17.67 -8.37
N LYS A 106 28.02 16.47 -7.80
CA LYS A 106 27.63 15.21 -8.43
C LYS A 106 26.12 15.08 -8.65
N LEU A 107 25.30 15.54 -7.70
CA LEU A 107 23.84 15.55 -7.83
C LEU A 107 23.35 16.51 -8.92
N THR A 108 24.04 17.64 -9.10
CA THR A 108 23.75 18.62 -10.16
C THR A 108 24.15 18.06 -11.53
N GLU A 109 25.34 17.46 -11.64
CA GLU A 109 25.81 16.77 -12.86
C GLU A 109 24.85 15.64 -13.27
N ALA A 110 24.36 14.87 -12.30
CA ALA A 110 23.38 13.80 -12.50
C ALA A 110 21.94 14.32 -12.74
N LYS A 111 21.70 15.64 -12.68
CA LYS A 111 20.39 16.30 -12.84
C LYS A 111 19.33 15.80 -11.85
N ILE A 112 19.75 15.32 -10.68
CA ILE A 112 18.85 14.89 -9.60
C ILE A 112 18.30 16.12 -8.87
N ILE A 113 19.08 17.21 -8.82
CA ILE A 113 18.68 18.50 -8.30
C ILE A 113 18.87 19.57 -9.39
N ALA A 114 17.96 20.53 -9.46
CA ALA A 114 18.14 21.71 -10.30
C ALA A 114 19.20 22.61 -9.67
N GLY A 115 20.24 22.97 -10.42
CA GLY A 115 21.33 23.83 -9.97
C GLY A 115 20.83 25.25 -9.67
N GLY A 116 20.31 25.46 -8.47
CA GLY A 116 20.05 26.78 -7.91
C GLY A 116 21.33 27.32 -7.29
N SER A 117 21.94 28.32 -7.91
CA SER A 117 22.97 29.15 -7.28
C SER A 117 22.38 29.79 -6.02
N TYR A 118 22.99 29.53 -4.86
CA TYR A 118 22.84 30.37 -3.68
C TYR A 118 23.68 31.64 -3.83
#